data_AF-A0A2M8L9E8-F1
#
_entry.id   AF-A0A2M8L9E8-F1
#
_cell.length_a   1.000
_cell.length_b   1.000
_cell.length_c   1.000
_cell.angle_alpha   90.00
_cell.angle_beta   90.00
_cell.angle_gamma   90.00
#
_symmetry.space_group_name_H-M   'P 1'
#
loop_
_entity.id
_entity.type
_entity.pdbx_description
1 polymer ?
#
loop_
_entity_poly.entity_id
_entity_poly.type
_entity_poly.pdbx_seq_one_letter_code
_entity_poly.pdbx_strand_id
1 'polypeptide(L)'
;MRPAVNVYMMKKGVRETVLYDEKAVIERFGFQPELLPDFKGLRGDPSDNIPGVSGIGEKTAMILVQNFGSLENVYKKISARGGKNKKELERAGVKERIINLLKENEEEALFSKSLAQMRFDVPVSFSVEDSKWSVDFDRQKIEALFWGFGFRSLLQRLPAVVQNQTDEVELPLGSSTSEHSEELKKEIKVAFWLLDSRRINPNLRDALNHTGASDMEDARKKLVIELKRDGLFELFEKTERPLAGVLQKMTERGALLDTVYLKNLSKDYHGKLDILEEDIWKMAGEKFNINSPKQMA
;
A
#
# COMPACT_ATOMS: atom_id res chain seq x y z
N MET A 1 18.76 -0.91 19.58
CA MET A 1 19.19 -0.69 18.17
C MET A 1 20.69 -0.50 18.21
N ARG A 2 21.47 -1.35 17.52
CA ARG A 2 22.94 -1.26 17.53
C ARG A 2 23.41 -0.17 16.54
N PRO A 3 24.61 0.42 16.71
CA PRO A 3 25.11 1.59 15.95
C PRO A 3 25.29 1.43 14.41
N ALA A 4 24.68 0.44 13.79
CA ALA A 4 24.64 0.26 12.33
C ALA A 4 23.29 -0.29 11.83
N VAL A 5 22.26 -0.33 12.69
CA VAL A 5 20.93 -0.83 12.33
C VAL A 5 20.01 0.36 12.11
N ASN A 6 19.36 0.41 10.95
CA ASN A 6 18.31 1.37 10.64
C ASN A 6 16.97 0.63 10.53
N VAL A 7 15.89 1.25 11.02
CA VAL A 7 14.54 0.66 10.99
C VAL A 7 13.66 1.51 10.09
N TYR A 8 13.08 0.88 9.07
CA TYR A 8 12.05 1.50 8.24
C TYR A 8 10.70 1.36 8.94
N MET A 9 10.16 2.48 9.43
CA MET A 9 8.85 2.52 10.07
C MET A 9 7.82 3.17 9.15
N MET A 10 6.66 2.53 9.02
CA MET A 10 5.54 3.07 8.25
C MET A 10 4.69 3.97 9.17
N LYS A 11 4.67 5.29 8.92
CA LYS A 11 3.81 6.20 9.69
C LYS A 11 2.36 6.14 9.25
N LYS A 12 2.12 6.12 7.93
CA LYS A 12 0.77 6.08 7.34
C LYS A 12 0.75 5.26 6.06
N GLY A 13 0.86 3.94 6.23
CA GLY A 13 0.94 2.99 5.11
C GLY A 13 2.28 3.05 4.36
N VAL A 14 2.35 2.35 3.24
CA VAL A 14 3.61 2.09 2.50
C VAL A 14 4.20 3.35 1.85
N ARG A 15 3.39 4.38 1.63
CA ARG A 15 3.82 5.62 0.96
C ARG A 15 4.59 6.58 1.88
N GLU A 16 4.35 6.49 3.19
CA GLU A 16 4.98 7.35 4.19
C GLU A 16 5.85 6.49 5.11
N THR A 17 6.99 6.04 4.56
CA THR A 17 8.05 5.38 5.31
C THR A 17 9.03 6.41 5.86
N VAL A 18 9.33 6.29 7.14
CA VAL A 18 10.35 7.10 7.82
C VAL A 18 11.47 6.17 8.26
N LEU A 19 12.69 6.52 7.89
CA LEU A 19 13.88 5.86 8.40
C LEU A 19 14.13 6.33 9.83
N TYR A 20 14.10 5.40 10.78
CA TYR A 20 14.53 5.65 12.15
C TYR A 20 15.96 5.13 12.31
N ASP A 21 16.87 6.01 12.68
CA ASP A 21 18.21 5.69 13.16
C ASP A 21 18.29 5.93 14.69
N GLU A 22 19.45 5.69 15.29
CA GLU A 22 19.66 5.92 16.72
C GLU A 22 19.37 7.38 17.13
N LYS A 23 19.74 8.35 16.27
CA LYS A 23 19.54 9.77 16.52
C LYS A 23 18.06 10.13 16.56
N ALA A 24 17.26 9.62 15.62
CA ALA A 24 15.82 9.85 15.56
C ALA A 24 15.09 9.26 16.78
N VAL A 25 15.59 8.15 17.34
CA VAL A 25 15.05 7.60 18.61
C VAL A 25 15.36 8.52 19.77
N ILE A 26 16.60 9.03 19.87
CA ILE A 26 16.99 9.98 20.92
C ILE A 26 16.21 11.29 20.79
N GLU A 27 15.99 11.80 19.59
CA GLU A 27 15.21 13.02 19.37
C GLU A 27 13.75 12.84 19.80
N ARG A 28 13.16 11.67 19.51
CA ARG A 28 11.75 11.40 19.83
C ARG A 28 11.51 11.09 21.32
N PHE A 29 12.37 10.28 21.92
CA PHE A 29 12.16 9.74 23.27
C PHE A 29 13.11 10.31 24.32
N GLY A 30 14.20 10.96 23.92
CA GLY A 30 15.20 11.58 24.80
C GLY A 30 16.14 10.58 25.50
N PHE A 31 16.12 9.31 25.12
CA PHE A 31 16.99 8.26 25.66
C PHE A 31 17.43 7.29 24.57
N GLN A 32 18.45 6.47 24.86
CA GLN A 32 19.02 5.54 23.89
C GLN A 32 18.08 4.35 23.60
N PRO A 33 18.12 3.78 22.37
CA PRO A 33 17.26 2.66 21.98
C PRO A 33 17.35 1.41 22.86
N GLU A 34 18.43 1.25 23.62
CA GLU A 34 18.62 0.13 24.56
C GLU A 34 17.62 0.16 25.73
N LEU A 35 17.12 1.35 26.09
CA LEU A 35 16.18 1.56 27.19
C LEU A 35 14.71 1.53 26.74
N LEU A 36 14.44 1.23 25.47
CA LEU A 36 13.07 1.07 24.96
C LEU A 36 12.28 -0.05 25.67
N PRO A 37 12.86 -1.22 25.99
CA PRO A 37 12.16 -2.24 26.77
C PRO A 37 11.80 -1.75 28.18
N ASP A 38 12.67 -0.97 28.84
CA ASP A 38 12.39 -0.36 30.14
C ASP A 38 11.22 0.63 30.07
N PHE A 39 11.21 1.46 29.02
CA PHE A 39 10.11 2.38 28.75
C PHE A 39 8.79 1.66 28.50
N LYS A 40 8.79 0.59 27.68
CA LYS A 40 7.61 -0.24 27.43
C LYS A 40 7.17 -1.00 28.70
N GLY A 41 8.11 -1.43 29.54
CA GLY A 41 7.81 -2.07 30.83
C GLY A 41 7.04 -1.16 31.80
N LEU A 42 7.31 0.15 31.76
CA LEU A 42 6.61 1.15 32.58
C LEU A 42 5.27 1.57 31.99
N ARG A 43 5.25 1.96 30.71
CA ARG A 43 4.06 2.49 30.03
C ARG A 43 3.04 1.41 29.65
N GLY A 44 3.53 0.23 29.31
CA GLY A 44 2.78 -0.77 28.56
C GLY A 44 2.74 -0.47 27.06
N ASP A 45 2.25 -1.45 26.31
CA ASP A 45 2.01 -1.39 24.88
C ASP A 45 0.71 -2.13 24.54
N PRO A 46 -0.40 -1.41 24.29
CA PRO A 46 -1.68 -2.02 23.97
C PRO A 46 -1.68 -2.85 22.68
N SER A 47 -0.79 -2.53 21.72
CA SER A 47 -0.72 -3.26 20.44
C SER A 47 -0.12 -4.65 20.63
N ASP A 48 0.88 -4.75 21.52
CA ASP A 48 1.58 -5.99 21.85
C ASP A 48 0.97 -6.68 23.09
N ASN A 49 -0.18 -6.20 23.58
CA ASN A 49 -0.84 -6.65 24.81
C ASN A 49 0.09 -6.66 26.04
N ILE A 50 0.98 -5.68 26.14
CA ILE A 50 1.88 -5.49 27.28
C ILE A 50 1.18 -4.55 28.27
N PRO A 51 0.85 -4.99 29.49
CA PRO A 51 0.05 -4.20 30.43
C PRO A 51 0.81 -2.98 30.97
N GLY A 52 2.10 -3.12 31.31
CA GLY A 52 2.87 -2.07 31.96
C GLY A 52 2.36 -1.77 33.38
N VAL A 53 2.72 -0.59 33.92
CA VAL A 53 2.27 -0.17 35.25
C VAL A 53 1.05 0.73 35.14
N SER A 54 -0.08 0.26 35.68
CA SER A 54 -1.34 1.00 35.70
C SER A 54 -1.18 2.39 36.33
N GLY A 55 -1.41 3.44 35.53
CA GLY A 55 -1.31 4.84 35.96
C GLY A 55 0.01 5.54 35.58
N ILE A 56 0.95 4.86 34.94
CA ILE A 56 2.16 5.46 34.36
C ILE A 56 1.98 5.63 32.86
N GLY A 57 1.76 6.89 32.43
CA GLY A 57 1.67 7.24 31.01
C GLY A 57 3.02 7.53 30.36
N GLU A 58 2.99 7.77 29.05
CA GLU A 58 4.16 8.07 28.19
C GLU A 58 5.10 9.14 28.77
N LYS A 59 4.56 10.30 29.19
CA LYS A 59 5.37 11.41 29.72
C LYS A 59 6.10 11.03 31.01
N THR A 60 5.41 10.34 31.90
CA THR A 60 5.99 9.90 33.18
C THR A 60 7.05 8.82 32.96
N ALA A 61 6.79 7.85 32.08
CA ALA A 61 7.76 6.83 31.72
C ALA A 61 9.01 7.43 31.05
N MET A 62 8.87 8.41 30.16
CA MET A 62 10.00 9.13 29.57
C MET A 62 10.86 9.82 30.64
N ILE A 63 10.23 10.57 31.56
CA ILE A 63 10.95 11.26 32.65
C ILE A 63 11.73 10.28 33.53
N LEU A 64 11.13 9.12 33.85
CA LEU A 64 11.77 8.10 34.66
C LEU A 64 12.99 7.50 33.94
N VAL A 65 12.84 7.11 32.67
CA VAL A 65 13.92 6.48 31.89
C VAL A 65 15.03 7.48 31.57
N GLN A 66 14.70 8.74 31.24
CA GLN A 66 15.70 9.79 30.98
C GLN A 66 16.56 10.11 32.21
N ASN A 67 15.95 10.19 33.40
CA ASN A 67 16.65 10.59 34.62
C ASN A 67 17.36 9.43 35.33
N PHE A 68 16.81 8.21 35.24
CA PHE A 68 17.29 7.07 36.02
C PHE A 68 17.84 5.91 35.17
N GLY A 69 17.64 5.96 33.85
CA GLY A 69 18.11 4.93 32.92
C GLY A 69 17.24 3.68 32.97
N SER A 70 17.81 2.57 33.42
CA SER A 70 17.13 1.26 33.44
C SER A 70 16.10 1.14 34.56
N LEU A 71 15.13 0.26 34.35
CA LEU A 71 14.08 -0.08 35.31
C LEU A 71 14.66 -0.59 36.63
N GLU A 72 15.72 -1.40 36.58
CA GLU A 72 16.41 -1.88 37.78
C GLU A 72 17.05 -0.73 38.58
N ASN A 73 17.56 0.30 37.90
CA ASN A 73 18.13 1.46 38.59
C ASN A 73 17.05 2.29 39.26
N VAL A 74 15.86 2.40 38.64
CA VAL A 74 14.68 3.01 39.26
C VAL A 74 14.33 2.27 40.55
N TYR A 75 14.19 0.94 40.51
CA TYR A 75 13.84 0.12 41.68
C TYR A 75 14.94 0.09 42.75
N LYS A 76 16.22 0.07 42.36
CA LYS A 76 17.36 0.21 43.30
C LYS A 76 17.31 1.55 44.04
N LYS A 77 16.96 2.64 43.38
CA LYS A 77 16.82 3.96 44.04
C LYS A 77 15.59 4.03 44.95
N ILE A 78 14.53 3.27 44.65
CA ILE A 78 13.32 3.18 45.48
C ILE A 78 13.56 2.31 46.73
N SER A 79 14.32 1.21 46.60
CA SER A 79 14.62 0.25 47.67
C SER A 79 15.82 0.64 48.55
N ALA A 80 16.73 1.49 48.07
CA ALA A 80 17.84 2.04 48.85
C ALA A 80 17.32 2.92 50.00
N ARG A 81 17.24 2.32 51.20
CA ARG A 81 16.84 2.93 52.47
C ARG A 81 17.58 4.25 52.75
N GLY A 82 16.81 5.30 53.02
CA GLY A 82 17.25 6.39 53.90
C GLY A 82 17.14 7.81 53.33
N GLY A 83 15.92 8.32 53.16
CA GLY A 83 15.56 9.75 53.27
C GLY A 83 16.19 10.80 52.32
N LYS A 84 17.31 10.53 51.65
CA LYS A 84 18.02 11.47 50.77
C LYS A 84 17.56 11.39 49.31
N ASN A 85 17.06 10.24 48.85
CA ASN A 85 16.70 10.01 47.44
C ASN A 85 15.23 10.30 47.10
N LYS A 86 14.35 10.45 48.11
CA LYS A 86 12.97 10.91 47.90
C LYS A 86 12.95 12.32 47.29
N LYS A 87 13.90 13.18 47.69
CA LYS A 87 14.13 14.50 47.11
C LYS A 87 14.66 14.46 45.68
N GLU A 88 15.41 13.43 45.25
CA GLU A 88 15.86 13.30 43.85
C GLU A 88 14.70 12.92 42.93
N LEU A 89 13.82 12.01 43.37
CA LEU A 89 12.60 11.64 42.65
C LEU A 89 11.61 12.80 42.57
N GLU A 90 11.45 13.55 43.66
CA GLU A 90 10.62 14.77 43.68
C GLU A 90 11.22 15.90 42.82
N ARG A 91 12.55 16.07 42.80
CA ARG A 91 13.25 17.01 41.90
C ARG A 91 13.15 16.63 40.43
N ALA A 92 13.06 15.34 40.13
CA ALA A 92 12.80 14.83 38.78
C ALA A 92 11.33 14.95 38.34
N GLY A 93 10.45 15.50 39.19
CA GLY A 93 9.02 15.70 38.87
C GLY A 93 8.13 14.49 39.12
N VAL A 94 8.63 13.47 39.84
CA VAL A 94 7.87 12.24 40.15
C VAL A 94 7.04 12.46 41.42
N LYS A 95 5.71 12.46 41.28
CA LYS A 95 4.77 12.59 42.41
C LYS A 95 4.83 11.36 43.32
N GLU A 96 4.58 11.55 44.61
CA GLU A 96 4.56 10.49 45.63
C GLU A 96 3.61 9.33 45.27
N ARG A 97 2.49 9.62 44.60
CA ARG A 97 1.57 8.61 44.06
C ARG A 97 2.25 7.63 43.09
N ILE A 98 3.13 8.11 42.21
CA ILE A 98 3.81 7.29 41.21
C ILE A 98 4.84 6.37 41.89
N ILE A 99 5.49 6.85 42.96
CA ILE A 99 6.43 6.04 43.75
C ILE A 99 5.70 4.87 44.42
N ASN A 100 4.50 5.10 44.95
CA ASN A 100 3.69 4.03 45.54
C ASN A 100 3.22 3.03 44.49
N LEU A 101 2.75 3.50 43.33
CA LEU A 101 2.35 2.64 42.21
C LEU A 101 3.49 1.76 41.70
N LEU A 102 4.72 2.30 41.63
CA LEU A 102 5.89 1.53 41.24
C LEU A 102 6.22 0.43 42.26
N LYS A 103 6.10 0.73 43.57
CA LYS A 103 6.33 -0.26 44.64
C LYS A 103 5.29 -1.38 44.66
N GLU A 104 4.03 -1.04 44.41
CA GLU A 104 2.92 -2.02 44.40
C GLU A 104 2.98 -2.94 43.17
N ASN A 105 3.49 -2.45 42.04
CA ASN A 105 3.49 -3.17 40.76
C ASN A 105 4.90 -3.47 40.21
N GLU A 106 5.87 -3.71 41.10
CA GLU A 106 7.27 -4.01 40.71
C GLU A 106 7.38 -5.26 39.84
N GLU A 107 6.72 -6.34 40.23
CA GLU A 107 6.74 -7.60 39.49
C GLU A 107 6.11 -7.45 38.09
N GLU A 108 5.02 -6.69 37.99
CA GLU A 108 4.32 -6.43 36.71
C GLU A 108 5.17 -5.59 35.75
N ALA A 109 5.91 -4.60 36.28
CA ALA A 109 6.81 -3.77 35.49
C ALA A 109 7.99 -4.59 34.94
N LEU A 110 8.60 -5.43 35.78
CA LEU A 110 9.70 -6.32 35.39
C LEU A 110 9.24 -7.38 34.38
N PHE A 111 8.06 -7.95 34.60
CA PHE A 111 7.44 -8.90 33.66
C PHE A 111 7.16 -8.23 32.32
N SER A 112 6.55 -7.04 32.31
CA SER A 112 6.29 -6.26 31.10
C SER A 112 7.57 -5.90 30.33
N LYS A 113 8.66 -5.57 31.05
CA LYS A 113 9.98 -5.39 30.44
C LYS A 113 10.49 -6.66 29.78
N SER A 114 10.34 -7.82 30.44
CA SER A 114 10.77 -9.11 29.88
C SER A 114 10.04 -9.45 28.59
N LEU A 115 8.75 -9.12 28.49
CA LEU A 115 7.94 -9.30 27.29
C LEU A 115 8.38 -8.35 26.16
N ALA A 116 8.78 -7.12 26.49
CA ALA A 116 9.26 -6.13 25.53
C ALA A 116 10.69 -6.41 25.03
N GLN A 117 11.45 -7.30 25.68
CA GLN A 117 12.84 -7.58 25.34
C GLN A 117 12.94 -8.59 24.19
N MET A 118 13.58 -8.18 23.09
CA MET A 118 13.83 -9.06 21.95
C MET A 118 14.83 -10.16 22.30
N ARG A 119 14.54 -11.38 21.87
CA ARG A 119 15.46 -12.52 21.93
C ARG A 119 16.32 -12.58 20.68
N PHE A 120 17.63 -12.59 20.88
CA PHE A 120 18.64 -12.65 19.80
C PHE A 120 19.28 -14.04 19.66
N ASP A 121 18.89 -14.99 20.50
CA ASP A 121 19.41 -16.36 20.59
C ASP A 121 18.58 -17.37 19.78
N VAL A 122 17.80 -16.90 18.81
CA VAL A 122 16.93 -17.76 18.00
C VAL A 122 17.80 -18.57 17.01
N PRO A 123 17.68 -19.91 16.98
CA PRO A 123 18.43 -20.74 16.04
C PRO A 123 17.88 -20.57 14.63
N VAL A 124 18.39 -19.58 13.90
CA VAL A 124 18.04 -19.31 12.50
C VAL A 124 19.07 -20.00 11.61
N SER A 125 18.61 -20.90 10.73
CA SER A 125 19.45 -21.63 9.76
C SER A 125 19.79 -20.83 8.50
N PHE A 126 19.32 -19.59 8.42
CA PHE A 126 19.46 -18.68 7.28
C PHE A 126 20.65 -17.73 7.48
N SER A 127 21.52 -17.66 6.47
CA SER A 127 22.71 -16.80 6.42
C SER A 127 22.53 -15.77 5.29
N VAL A 128 22.72 -14.49 5.61
CA VAL A 128 22.55 -13.40 4.64
C VAL A 128 23.69 -13.42 3.63
N GLU A 129 24.89 -13.79 4.08
CA GLU A 129 26.11 -13.89 3.28
C GLU A 129 26.02 -15.00 2.24
N ASP A 130 25.34 -16.11 2.57
CA ASP A 130 25.09 -17.23 1.64
C ASP A 130 23.89 -16.98 0.70
N SER A 131 23.11 -15.95 0.99
CA SER A 131 21.89 -15.61 0.25
C SER A 131 22.19 -14.59 -0.84
N LYS A 132 22.49 -15.08 -2.06
CA LYS A 132 22.52 -14.22 -3.25
C LYS A 132 21.10 -13.71 -3.52
N TRP A 133 20.90 -12.41 -3.40
CA TRP A 133 19.69 -11.77 -3.92
C TRP A 133 19.64 -11.96 -5.43
N SER A 134 18.83 -12.92 -5.88
CA SER A 134 18.61 -13.17 -7.31
C SER A 134 17.40 -12.39 -7.78
N VAL A 135 17.60 -11.51 -8.76
CA VAL A 135 16.51 -10.79 -9.45
C VAL A 135 15.93 -11.65 -10.58
N ASP A 136 16.50 -12.82 -10.85
CA ASP A 136 15.92 -13.79 -11.77
C ASP A 136 14.70 -14.44 -11.13
N PHE A 137 13.53 -13.89 -11.47
CA PHE A 137 12.25 -14.50 -11.18
C PHE A 137 11.63 -15.09 -12.44
N ASP A 138 10.96 -16.23 -12.28
CA ASP A 138 10.22 -16.86 -13.37
C ASP A 138 8.96 -16.03 -13.66
N ARG A 139 9.06 -15.21 -14.72
CA ARG A 139 8.01 -14.30 -15.15
C ARG A 139 6.70 -15.02 -15.43
N GLN A 140 6.75 -16.21 -16.04
CA GLN A 140 5.55 -16.96 -16.39
C GLN A 140 4.79 -17.43 -15.14
N LYS A 141 5.52 -17.87 -14.11
CA LYS A 141 4.92 -18.27 -12.83
C LYS A 141 4.29 -17.09 -12.10
N ILE A 142 4.94 -15.92 -12.10
CA ILE A 142 4.40 -14.71 -11.47
C ILE A 142 3.17 -14.20 -12.21
N GLU A 143 3.20 -14.19 -13.54
CA GLU A 143 2.07 -13.76 -14.35
C GLU A 143 0.85 -14.66 -14.12
N ALA A 144 1.05 -15.99 -14.09
CA ALA A 144 -0.02 -16.94 -13.76
C ALA A 144 -0.59 -16.73 -12.35
N LEU A 145 0.28 -16.52 -11.35
CA LEU A 145 -0.12 -16.34 -9.96
C LEU A 145 -0.88 -15.01 -9.75
N PHE A 146 -0.39 -13.91 -10.35
CA PHE A 146 -1.06 -12.62 -10.27
C PHE A 146 -2.38 -12.62 -11.04
N TRP A 147 -2.48 -13.38 -12.13
CA TRP A 147 -3.75 -13.56 -12.83
C TRP A 147 -4.75 -14.35 -11.99
N GLY A 148 -4.31 -15.44 -11.35
CA GLY A 148 -5.12 -16.24 -10.42
C GLY A 148 -5.65 -15.44 -9.23
N PHE A 149 -4.85 -14.54 -8.67
CA PHE A 149 -5.28 -13.63 -7.59
C PHE A 149 -5.94 -12.33 -8.06
N GLY A 150 -6.04 -12.10 -9.37
CA GLY A 150 -6.68 -10.91 -9.94
C GLY A 150 -5.88 -9.59 -9.80
N PHE A 151 -4.58 -9.64 -9.54
CA PHE A 151 -3.69 -8.49 -9.35
C PHE A 151 -3.26 -7.81 -10.68
N ARG A 152 -4.25 -7.33 -11.44
CA ARG A 152 -4.07 -6.78 -12.79
C ARG A 152 -3.20 -5.51 -12.84
N SER A 153 -3.32 -4.63 -11.85
CA SER A 153 -2.51 -3.40 -11.76
C SER A 153 -1.05 -3.68 -11.43
N LEU A 154 -0.77 -4.77 -10.70
CA LEU A 154 0.60 -5.20 -10.39
C LEU A 154 1.25 -5.90 -11.59
N LEU A 155 0.49 -6.66 -12.38
CA LEU A 155 0.96 -7.24 -13.65
C LEU A 155 1.48 -6.16 -14.61
N GLN A 156 0.79 -5.03 -14.71
CA GLN A 156 1.21 -3.92 -15.57
C GLN A 156 2.48 -3.22 -15.08
N ARG A 157 2.81 -3.34 -13.79
CA ARG A 157 3.99 -2.72 -13.16
C ARG A 157 5.20 -3.64 -13.13
N LEU A 158 5.01 -4.95 -13.38
CA LEU A 158 6.09 -5.94 -13.42
C LEU A 158 7.20 -5.60 -14.43
N PRO A 159 6.92 -5.09 -15.66
CA PRO A 159 7.97 -4.75 -16.63
C PRO A 159 8.89 -3.61 -16.16
N ALA A 160 8.37 -2.62 -15.45
CA ALA A 160 9.15 -1.47 -14.95
C ALA A 160 10.17 -1.87 -13.86
N VAL A 161 9.85 -2.92 -13.09
CA VAL A 161 10.78 -3.47 -12.08
C VAL A 161 11.95 -4.20 -12.74
N VAL A 162 11.73 -4.79 -13.91
CA VAL A 162 12.75 -5.47 -14.71
C VAL A 162 13.59 -4.48 -15.54
N GLN A 163 12.96 -3.45 -16.12
CA GLN A 163 13.62 -2.45 -16.96
C GLN A 163 14.54 -1.50 -16.20
N ASN A 164 14.26 -1.17 -14.93
CA ASN A 164 15.13 -0.32 -14.11
C ASN A 164 16.50 -0.94 -13.80
N GLN A 165 16.83 -2.10 -14.37
CA GLN A 165 18.15 -2.74 -14.29
C GLN A 165 18.76 -3.10 -15.66
N THR A 166 18.09 -2.74 -16.76
CA THR A 166 18.58 -2.97 -18.13
C THR A 166 18.58 -1.66 -18.92
N ASP A 167 19.45 -0.73 -18.52
CA ASP A 167 19.98 0.22 -19.49
C ASP A 167 20.92 -0.56 -20.43
N GLU A 168 20.40 -1.03 -21.56
CA GLU A 168 21.04 -0.93 -22.88
C GLU A 168 20.20 -1.60 -23.99
N VAL A 169 20.23 -0.93 -25.15
CA VAL A 169 19.79 -1.32 -26.50
C VAL A 169 18.33 -1.06 -26.89
N GLU A 170 18.14 0.10 -27.53
CA GLU A 170 17.06 0.36 -28.48
C GLU A 170 17.10 -0.64 -29.66
N LEU A 171 15.95 -1.17 -30.06
CA LEU A 171 15.75 -1.67 -31.42
C LEU A 171 14.44 -1.08 -31.99
N PRO A 172 14.48 -0.54 -33.23
CA PRO A 172 13.39 0.24 -33.80
C PRO A 172 12.29 -0.69 -34.33
N LEU A 173 11.02 -0.43 -33.98
CA LEU A 173 9.91 -1.05 -34.70
C LEU A 173 9.54 -0.18 -35.91
N GLY A 174 10.01 -0.65 -37.07
CA GLY A 174 9.48 -0.29 -38.37
C GLY A 174 8.04 -0.75 -38.56
N SER A 175 7.28 0.10 -39.23
CA SER A 175 5.90 -0.05 -39.69
C SER A 175 5.75 -1.12 -40.78
N SER A 176 4.87 -2.09 -40.55
CA SER A 176 3.98 -2.71 -41.56
C SER A 176 3.17 -3.86 -40.94
N THR A 177 2.13 -3.58 -40.17
CA THR A 177 1.14 -4.61 -39.82
C THR A 177 0.10 -4.69 -40.92
N SER A 178 0.03 -5.83 -41.61
CA SER A 178 -0.99 -6.14 -42.61
C SER A 178 -2.40 -5.99 -42.02
N GLU A 179 -3.37 -5.50 -42.80
CA GLU A 179 -4.78 -5.35 -42.39
C GLU A 179 -5.35 -6.63 -41.75
N HIS A 180 -4.88 -7.78 -42.24
CA HIS A 180 -5.22 -9.11 -41.74
C HIS A 180 -4.85 -9.33 -40.26
N SER A 181 -3.76 -8.72 -39.78
CA SER A 181 -3.33 -8.83 -38.39
C SER A 181 -4.27 -8.08 -37.44
N GLU A 182 -4.82 -6.93 -37.86
CA GLU A 182 -5.71 -6.12 -37.03
C GLU A 182 -7.14 -6.68 -36.98
N GLU A 183 -7.64 -7.23 -38.09
CA GLU A 183 -8.91 -7.95 -38.09
C GLU A 183 -8.88 -9.17 -37.17
N LEU A 184 -7.81 -9.96 -37.24
CA LEU A 184 -7.64 -11.15 -36.40
C LEU A 184 -7.62 -10.79 -34.91
N LYS A 185 -6.98 -9.67 -34.53
CA LYS A 185 -6.99 -9.18 -33.15
C LYS A 185 -8.38 -8.81 -32.67
N LYS A 186 -9.20 -8.16 -33.52
CA LYS A 186 -10.58 -7.80 -33.19
C LYS A 186 -11.44 -9.05 -33.01
N GLU A 187 -11.33 -10.03 -33.90
CA GLU A 187 -12.05 -11.31 -33.80
C GLU A 187 -11.73 -12.03 -32.49
N ILE A 188 -10.45 -12.16 -32.13
CA ILE A 188 -10.01 -12.83 -30.90
C ILE A 188 -10.56 -12.14 -29.65
N LYS A 189 -10.57 -10.80 -29.62
CA LYS A 189 -11.12 -10.03 -28.49
C LYS A 189 -12.60 -10.29 -28.28
N VAL A 190 -13.37 -10.26 -29.36
CA VAL A 190 -14.83 -10.50 -29.33
C VAL A 190 -15.12 -11.95 -28.92
N ALA A 191 -14.40 -12.92 -29.49
CA ALA A 191 -14.53 -14.33 -29.14
C ALA A 191 -14.25 -14.58 -27.65
N PHE A 192 -13.20 -13.97 -27.11
CA PHE A 192 -12.87 -14.10 -25.69
C PHE A 192 -13.85 -13.34 -24.78
N TRP A 193 -14.35 -12.17 -25.20
CA TRP A 193 -15.38 -11.43 -24.46
C TRP A 193 -16.66 -12.26 -24.25
N LEU A 194 -17.09 -12.99 -25.29
CA LEU A 194 -18.26 -13.87 -25.19
C LEU A 194 -18.06 -15.00 -24.17
N LEU A 195 -16.84 -15.51 -24.03
CA LEU A 195 -16.52 -16.58 -23.07
C LEU A 195 -16.37 -16.07 -21.63
N ASP A 196 -15.85 -14.85 -21.43
CA ASP A 196 -15.68 -14.24 -20.10
C ASP A 196 -16.26 -12.82 -20.06
N SER A 197 -17.59 -12.73 -20.08
CA SER A 197 -18.34 -11.46 -20.08
C SER A 197 -18.14 -10.59 -18.84
N ARG A 198 -17.49 -11.11 -17.79
CA ARG A 198 -17.07 -10.33 -16.60
C ARG A 198 -15.97 -9.33 -16.93
N ARG A 199 -15.31 -9.46 -18.09
CA ARG A 199 -14.26 -8.54 -18.56
C ARG A 199 -14.86 -7.58 -19.58
N ILE A 200 -15.02 -6.31 -19.19
CA ILE A 200 -15.67 -5.28 -20.02
C ILE A 200 -14.83 -4.89 -21.25
N ASN A 201 -13.50 -5.07 -21.21
CA ASN A 201 -12.61 -4.73 -22.32
C ASN A 201 -11.39 -5.68 -22.37
N PRO A 202 -11.54 -6.87 -22.96
CA PRO A 202 -10.44 -7.81 -23.08
C PRO A 202 -9.38 -7.33 -24.08
N ASN A 203 -8.11 -7.51 -23.71
CA ASN A 203 -6.99 -7.30 -24.62
C ASN A 203 -6.52 -8.62 -25.26
N LEU A 204 -5.68 -8.53 -26.29
CA LEU A 204 -5.16 -9.71 -27.00
C LEU A 204 -4.36 -10.66 -26.09
N ARG A 205 -3.62 -10.09 -25.13
CA ARG A 205 -2.83 -10.87 -24.17
C ARG A 205 -3.72 -11.65 -23.20
N ASP A 206 -4.90 -11.12 -22.84
CA ASP A 206 -5.87 -11.83 -22.01
C ASP A 206 -6.33 -13.12 -22.69
N ALA A 207 -6.61 -13.04 -23.99
CA ALA A 207 -7.04 -14.18 -24.80
C ALA A 207 -5.91 -15.22 -25.00
N LEU A 208 -4.68 -14.76 -25.28
CA LEU A 208 -3.51 -15.64 -25.38
C LEU A 208 -3.22 -16.37 -24.07
N ASN A 209 -3.28 -15.66 -22.94
CA ASN A 209 -3.05 -16.24 -21.62
C ASN A 209 -4.16 -17.21 -21.20
N HIS A 210 -5.43 -16.90 -21.51
CA HIS A 210 -6.57 -17.79 -21.24
C HIS A 210 -6.44 -19.12 -21.99
N THR A 211 -6.03 -19.04 -23.26
CA THR A 211 -5.87 -20.23 -24.13
C THR A 211 -4.52 -20.95 -24.00
N GLY A 212 -3.54 -20.35 -23.32
CA GLY A 212 -2.15 -20.83 -23.29
C GLY A 212 -1.53 -20.95 -24.70
N ALA A 213 -1.95 -20.12 -25.64
CA ALA A 213 -1.49 -20.16 -27.03
C ALA A 213 -0.27 -19.25 -27.24
N SER A 214 0.70 -19.73 -28.02
CA SER A 214 1.89 -18.95 -28.39
C SER A 214 1.61 -17.96 -29.53
N ASP A 215 0.61 -18.23 -30.36
CA ASP A 215 0.29 -17.46 -31.57
C ASP A 215 -1.21 -17.11 -31.66
N MET A 216 -1.52 -16.04 -32.40
CA MET A 216 -2.89 -15.54 -32.58
C MET A 216 -3.81 -16.55 -33.28
N GLU A 217 -3.28 -17.31 -34.25
CA GLU A 217 -4.07 -18.34 -34.94
C GLU A 217 -4.39 -19.53 -34.03
N ASP A 218 -3.46 -19.93 -33.17
CA ASP A 218 -3.67 -21.00 -32.20
C ASP A 218 -4.69 -20.56 -31.13
N ALA A 219 -4.58 -19.31 -30.65
CA ALA A 219 -5.56 -18.71 -29.75
C ALA A 219 -6.97 -18.71 -30.36
N ARG A 220 -7.10 -18.28 -31.63
CA ARG A 220 -8.38 -18.29 -32.35
C ARG A 220 -8.98 -19.70 -32.43
N LYS A 221 -8.19 -20.71 -32.79
CA LYS A 221 -8.67 -22.09 -32.89
C LYS A 221 -9.19 -22.60 -31.54
N LYS A 222 -8.44 -22.37 -30.46
CA LYS A 222 -8.83 -22.77 -29.09
C LYS A 222 -10.09 -22.07 -28.62
N LEU A 223 -10.20 -20.75 -28.82
CA LEU A 223 -11.41 -19.99 -28.47
C LEU A 223 -12.63 -20.48 -29.25
N VAL A 224 -12.49 -20.82 -30.53
CA VAL A 224 -13.59 -21.37 -31.33
C VAL A 224 -14.05 -22.74 -30.80
N ILE A 225 -13.13 -23.57 -30.32
CA ILE A 225 -13.47 -24.85 -29.69
C ILE A 225 -14.26 -24.61 -28.39
N GLU A 226 -13.81 -23.69 -27.55
CA GLU A 226 -14.51 -23.32 -26.31
C GLU A 226 -15.90 -22.70 -26.59
N LEU A 227 -16.01 -21.81 -27.57
CA LEU A 227 -17.29 -21.23 -28.00
C LEU A 227 -18.28 -22.29 -28.49
N LYS A 228 -17.81 -23.33 -29.19
CA LYS A 228 -18.65 -24.46 -29.61
C LYS A 228 -19.07 -25.32 -28.42
N ARG A 229 -18.16 -25.57 -27.47
CA ARG A 229 -18.47 -26.31 -26.24
C ARG A 229 -19.57 -25.62 -25.43
N ASP A 230 -19.51 -24.30 -25.34
CA ASP A 230 -20.41 -23.51 -24.50
C ASP A 230 -21.67 -23.03 -25.27
N GLY A 231 -21.85 -23.47 -26.52
CA GLY A 231 -23.02 -23.14 -27.35
C GLY A 231 -23.09 -21.71 -27.88
N LEU A 232 -22.00 -20.93 -27.74
CA LEU A 232 -21.91 -19.52 -28.10
C LEU A 232 -21.41 -19.25 -29.52
N PHE A 233 -20.98 -20.30 -30.23
CA PHE A 233 -20.41 -20.17 -31.57
C PHE A 233 -21.38 -19.54 -32.59
N GLU A 234 -22.67 -19.87 -32.53
CA GLU A 234 -23.65 -19.26 -33.44
C GLU A 234 -23.82 -17.75 -33.20
N LEU A 235 -23.82 -17.32 -31.94
CA LEU A 235 -23.90 -15.91 -31.57
C LEU A 235 -22.68 -15.14 -32.11
N PHE A 236 -21.49 -15.71 -31.94
CA PHE A 236 -20.25 -15.15 -32.47
C PHE A 236 -20.28 -14.97 -34.00
N GLU A 237 -20.61 -16.01 -34.76
CA GLU A 237 -20.57 -15.96 -36.23
C GLU A 237 -21.74 -15.17 -36.84
N LYS A 238 -22.96 -15.30 -36.31
CA LYS A 238 -24.16 -14.69 -36.94
C LYS A 238 -24.44 -13.28 -36.47
N THR A 239 -23.95 -12.89 -35.29
CA THR A 239 -24.29 -11.59 -34.67
C THR A 239 -23.06 -10.71 -34.49
N GLU A 240 -22.10 -11.15 -33.70
CA GLU A 240 -20.98 -10.30 -33.28
C GLU A 240 -20.01 -9.99 -34.44
N ARG A 241 -19.69 -10.99 -35.26
CA ARG A 241 -18.76 -10.84 -36.38
C ARG A 241 -19.29 -9.89 -37.47
N PRO A 242 -20.56 -9.98 -37.92
CA PRO A 242 -21.15 -8.97 -38.81
C PRO A 242 -21.23 -7.58 -38.20
N LEU A 243 -21.54 -7.48 -36.89
CA LEU A 243 -21.66 -6.20 -36.19
C LEU A 243 -20.33 -5.43 -36.18
N ALA A 244 -19.20 -6.12 -36.03
CA ALA A 244 -17.87 -5.51 -36.07
C ALA A 244 -17.64 -4.69 -37.36
N GLY A 245 -18.09 -5.21 -38.52
CA GLY A 245 -18.00 -4.50 -39.80
C GLY A 245 -18.90 -3.27 -39.89
N VAL A 246 -20.10 -3.32 -39.27
CA VAL A 246 -21.01 -2.17 -39.18
C VAL A 246 -20.40 -1.07 -38.31
N LEU A 247 -19.86 -1.43 -37.15
CA LEU A 247 -19.23 -0.49 -36.22
C LEU A 247 -18.02 0.20 -36.84
N GLN A 248 -17.21 -0.52 -37.62
CA GLN A 248 -16.09 0.06 -38.35
C GLN A 248 -16.58 1.14 -39.33
N LYS A 249 -17.60 0.86 -40.14
CA LYS A 249 -18.19 1.84 -41.07
C LYS A 249 -18.77 3.05 -40.33
N MET A 250 -19.43 2.84 -39.20
CA MET A 250 -19.95 3.93 -38.37
C MET A 250 -18.83 4.81 -37.81
N THR A 251 -17.72 4.19 -37.38
CA THR A 251 -16.55 4.89 -36.82
C THR A 251 -15.82 5.70 -37.90
N GLU A 252 -15.62 5.12 -39.08
CA GLU A 252 -15.01 5.79 -40.24
C GLU A 252 -15.88 6.95 -40.74
N ARG A 253 -17.21 6.80 -40.69
CA ARG A 253 -18.15 7.87 -41.06
C ARG A 253 -18.17 9.01 -40.05
N GLY A 254 -18.11 8.67 -38.76
CA GLY A 254 -18.21 9.63 -37.65
C GLY A 254 -19.58 10.30 -37.54
N ALA A 255 -19.65 11.30 -36.64
CA ALA A 255 -20.83 12.14 -36.45
C ALA A 255 -20.44 13.61 -36.59
N LEU A 256 -21.27 14.39 -37.31
CA LEU A 256 -21.10 15.85 -37.39
C LEU A 256 -21.57 16.50 -36.09
N LEU A 257 -20.75 17.41 -35.56
CA LEU A 257 -21.03 18.13 -34.32
C LEU A 257 -21.22 19.62 -34.61
N ASP A 258 -22.25 20.22 -33.99
CA ASP A 258 -22.40 21.68 -33.96
C ASP A 258 -21.50 22.25 -32.86
N THR A 259 -20.31 22.67 -33.26
CA THR A 259 -19.29 23.21 -32.35
C THR A 259 -19.68 24.57 -31.77
N VAL A 260 -20.50 25.35 -32.48
CA VAL A 260 -20.96 26.67 -32.02
C VAL A 260 -21.98 26.48 -30.90
N TYR A 261 -22.95 25.60 -31.10
CA TYR A 261 -23.91 25.22 -30.07
C TYR A 261 -23.22 24.68 -28.82
N LEU A 262 -22.28 23.73 -28.97
CA LEU A 262 -21.55 23.16 -27.83
C LEU A 262 -20.74 24.21 -27.05
N LYS A 263 -20.15 25.19 -27.73
CA LYS A 263 -19.42 26.30 -27.09
C LYS A 263 -20.36 27.22 -26.31
N ASN A 264 -21.54 27.50 -26.85
CA ASN A 264 -22.56 28.29 -26.15
C ASN A 264 -23.12 27.54 -24.95
N LEU A 265 -23.38 26.24 -25.10
CA LEU A 265 -23.83 25.36 -24.03
C LEU A 265 -22.81 25.29 -22.88
N SER A 266 -21.52 25.20 -23.22
CA SER A 266 -20.44 25.27 -22.23
C SER A 266 -20.49 26.57 -21.43
N LYS A 267 -20.66 27.72 -22.08
CA LYS A 267 -20.77 29.01 -21.39
C LYS A 267 -22.00 29.10 -20.48
N ASP A 268 -23.16 28.64 -20.95
CA ASP A 268 -24.40 28.62 -20.17
C ASP A 268 -24.24 27.80 -18.88
N TYR A 269 -23.64 26.61 -18.97
CA TYR A 269 -23.42 25.79 -17.78
C TYR A 269 -22.38 26.36 -16.82
N HIS A 270 -21.31 27.00 -17.29
CA HIS A 270 -20.37 27.69 -16.40
C HIS A 270 -21.05 28.84 -15.65
N GLY A 271 -21.85 29.65 -16.34
CA GLY A 271 -22.62 30.71 -15.69
C GLY A 271 -23.61 30.18 -14.64
N LYS A 272 -24.28 29.05 -14.92
CA LYS A 272 -25.15 28.38 -13.94
C LYS A 272 -24.38 27.85 -12.73
N LEU A 273 -23.18 27.32 -12.94
CA LEU A 273 -22.31 26.86 -11.85
C LEU A 273 -21.85 28.02 -10.98
N ASP A 274 -21.46 29.15 -11.58
CA ASP A 274 -21.03 30.35 -10.86
C ASP A 274 -22.15 30.89 -9.95
N ILE A 275 -23.39 30.94 -10.45
CA ILE A 275 -24.56 31.37 -9.66
C ILE A 275 -24.79 30.42 -8.47
N LEU A 276 -24.75 29.11 -8.71
CA LEU A 276 -24.94 28.11 -7.65
C LEU A 276 -23.83 28.17 -6.60
N GLU A 277 -22.58 28.38 -7.03
CA GLU A 277 -21.43 28.52 -6.14
C GLU A 277 -21.55 29.77 -5.26
N GLU A 278 -21.97 30.90 -5.82
CA GLU A 278 -22.27 32.11 -5.04
C GLU A 278 -23.39 31.90 -4.02
N ASP A 279 -24.46 31.21 -4.41
CA ASP A 279 -25.59 30.94 -3.51
C ASP A 279 -25.20 30.01 -2.36
N ILE A 280 -24.35 29.00 -2.63
CA ILE A 280 -23.77 28.14 -1.60
C ILE A 280 -22.93 28.97 -0.61
N TRP A 281 -22.05 29.85 -1.10
CA TRP A 281 -21.23 30.69 -0.22
C TRP A 281 -22.05 31.70 0.59
N LYS A 282 -23.13 32.25 0.01
CA LYS A 282 -24.07 33.13 0.76
C LYS A 282 -24.75 32.38 1.89
N MET A 283 -25.19 31.14 1.65
CA MET A 283 -25.84 30.32 2.68
C MET A 283 -24.86 29.85 3.76
N ALA A 284 -23.62 29.54 3.39
CA ALA A 284 -22.58 29.10 4.31
C ALA A 284 -21.94 30.25 5.12
N GLY A 285 -22.00 31.49 4.60
CA GLY A 285 -21.41 32.66 5.23
C GLY A 285 -19.90 32.82 5.02
N GLU A 286 -19.26 31.88 4.34
CA GLU A 286 -17.84 31.91 3.98
C GLU A 286 -17.57 31.28 2.61
N LYS A 287 -16.43 31.64 2.00
CA LYS A 287 -15.99 31.04 0.75
C LYS A 287 -15.05 29.86 1.02
N PHE A 288 -15.37 28.72 0.45
CA PHE A 288 -14.56 27.50 0.51
C PHE A 288 -14.64 26.74 -0.83
N ASN A 289 -13.76 25.76 -1.01
CA ASN A 289 -13.76 24.93 -2.20
C ASN A 289 -14.83 23.84 -2.10
N ILE A 290 -15.92 24.01 -2.88
CA ILE A 290 -17.07 23.09 -2.92
C ILE A 290 -16.66 21.67 -3.36
N ASN A 291 -15.60 21.54 -4.16
CA ASN A 291 -15.10 20.25 -4.63
C ASN A 291 -14.18 19.54 -3.63
N SER A 292 -13.94 20.10 -2.44
CA SER A 292 -13.06 19.53 -1.42
C SER A 292 -13.87 18.85 -0.31
N PRO A 293 -13.92 17.50 -0.24
CA PRO A 293 -14.65 16.79 0.82
C PRO A 293 -14.19 17.16 2.24
N LYS A 294 -12.95 17.64 2.41
CA LYS A 294 -12.40 18.05 3.71
C LYS A 294 -12.90 19.41 4.19
N GLN A 295 -13.32 20.28 3.27
CA GLN A 295 -13.86 21.61 3.60
C GLN A 295 -15.39 21.59 3.72
N MET A 296 -16.02 20.49 3.30
CA MET A 296 -17.46 20.25 3.38
C MET A 296 -17.91 19.56 4.68
N ALA A 297 -16.97 19.09 5.52
CA ALA A 297 -17.21 18.32 6.74
C ALA A 297 -17.04 19.18 7.99
#